data_AF-A0A8T1AD37-F1
#
_entry.id   AF-A0A8T1AD37-F1
#
_cell.length_a   1.000
_cell.length_b   1.000
_cell.length_c   1.000
_cell.angle_alpha   90.00
_cell.angle_beta   90.00
_cell.angle_gamma   90.00
#
_symmetry.space_group_name_H-M   'P 1'
#
loop_
_entity.id
_entity.type
_entity.pdbx_description
1 polymer ?
#
loop_
_entity_poly.entity_id
_entity_poly.type
_entity_poly.pdbx_seq_one_letter_code
_entity_poly.pdbx_strand_id
1 'polypeptide(L)'
;MDVETGEVECIRRSDKEYDAIHILSHENHALYIKDIDMLQCKYQCSKCEMIFVSSDKLRNHKKNQCELVNIESFPEEPTIYHPASNIIRSLLTKYSIKKTDQYIDHFIVYDFEAILKPTVTQHGENTDFTNEHIPVSVSIADSLTEEVRCFVNDDPKELLKYMFQYISDVGTKIQQYNVSKYKPLLRKIIDAQGLTGMEIPGVSLGNTYKTQDVDAWIRSGDFASFFDFHSMLGFGKKRSDYGKIKQTLDQVPVLGFNSGRYDINLIKADLFATIGTDSIKSVIKNPSYMCIATADMKMLDISNYVPAGTSYAKYLSTYLGDCKCDDRIRCVCGLGKGIFPYESITSFNVLNETKVPPQSAFDSKLRGTSIGCDDYERVKFVWEYYDIKSIKDLLIWYNNLDVVPFIKAIKAQRELFKRFDLDMFTDGVSLPGLSEKVMYQTCFNNLQYPDKKPANAFQFPAKRLGGYKSQDAKAKREFGMTIGHLGTLLQKQKYLCSLCYCQLTDDTASADRINNKLGHIDGNILVSCAKCNTARKDMSIKGFRYKKLLEFNSDRLVYSIDKEEKYIYAKMKANIAGGPSIIFNCYAKRNETKIRGDAMRTIDYDRSL
;
A
#
# COMPACT_ATOMS: atom_id res chain seq x y z
N MET A 1 39.26 33.57 7.89
CA MET A 1 39.59 32.65 6.80
C MET A 1 40.49 33.45 5.89
N ASP A 2 41.77 33.12 5.91
CA ASP A 2 42.70 33.68 4.94
C ASP A 2 42.32 33.11 3.57
N VAL A 3 42.07 34.00 2.61
CA VAL A 3 41.53 33.66 1.30
C VAL A 3 42.58 33.00 0.40
N GLU A 4 43.87 33.22 0.67
CA GLU A 4 44.97 32.62 -0.10
C GLU A 4 45.40 31.26 0.44
N THR A 5 45.38 31.07 1.77
CA THR A 5 45.88 29.84 2.40
C THR A 5 44.77 28.86 2.80
N GLY A 6 43.51 29.31 2.85
CA GLY A 6 42.38 28.51 3.32
C GLY A 6 42.43 28.22 4.82
N GLU A 7 43.41 28.77 5.55
CA GLU A 7 43.54 28.58 6.99
C GLU A 7 42.46 29.39 7.74
N VAL A 8 41.81 28.70 8.69
CA VAL A 8 40.78 29.27 9.55
C VAL A 8 41.35 29.36 10.96
N GLU A 9 41.81 30.56 11.33
CA GLU A 9 42.24 30.85 12.69
C GLU A 9 41.02 31.03 13.62
N CYS A 10 40.95 30.22 14.67
CA CYS A 10 39.89 30.28 15.67
C CYS A 10 40.22 31.34 16.73
N ILE A 11 39.72 32.56 16.54
CA ILE A 11 40.06 33.73 17.37
C ILE A 11 39.36 33.68 18.74
N ARG A 12 38.23 32.97 18.85
CA ARG A 12 37.47 32.82 20.11
C ARG A 12 36.61 31.56 20.07
N ARG A 13 36.72 30.72 21.10
CA ARG A 13 35.79 29.61 21.37
C ARG A 13 35.07 29.91 22.69
N SER A 14 33.78 29.61 22.77
CA SER A 14 33.01 29.78 24.01
C SER A 14 33.33 28.65 24.98
N ASP A 15 33.47 28.97 26.28
CA ASP A 15 33.75 28.00 27.36
C ASP A 15 32.53 27.18 27.79
N LYS A 16 31.43 27.28 27.03
CA LYS A 16 30.15 26.62 27.27
C LYS A 16 29.81 25.78 26.05
N GLU A 17 29.45 24.51 26.28
CA GLU A 17 28.89 23.66 25.24
C GLU A 17 27.51 24.21 24.85
N TYR A 18 27.41 24.72 23.63
CA TYR A 18 26.14 25.08 23.03
C TYR A 18 25.87 24.15 21.84
N ASP A 19 24.59 23.84 21.61
CA ASP A 19 24.16 23.23 20.35
C ASP A 19 24.55 24.15 19.18
N ALA A 20 25.04 23.56 18.08
CA ALA A 20 25.56 24.28 16.94
C ALA A 20 24.57 25.34 16.39
N ILE A 21 25.06 26.54 16.07
CA ILE A 21 24.28 27.61 15.47
C ILE A 21 24.42 27.54 13.95
N HIS A 22 23.30 27.56 13.22
CA HIS A 22 23.29 27.62 11.76
C HIS A 22 23.37 29.08 11.28
N ILE A 23 24.45 29.41 10.57
CA ILE A 23 24.69 30.74 9.99
C ILE A 23 24.88 30.59 8.49
N LEU A 24 24.13 31.34 7.70
CA LEU A 24 24.36 31.51 6.26
C LEU A 24 25.22 32.76 6.06
N SER A 25 26.41 32.60 5.49
CA SER A 25 27.24 33.74 5.08
C SER A 25 26.94 34.08 3.62
N HIS A 26 26.54 35.30 3.33
CA HIS A 26 26.34 35.80 1.97
C HIS A 26 26.77 37.27 1.89
N GLU A 27 27.66 37.60 0.94
CA GLU A 27 28.14 38.98 0.70
C GLU A 27 28.51 39.74 1.99
N ASN A 28 29.41 39.16 2.80
CA ASN A 28 29.86 39.71 4.09
C ASN A 28 28.78 39.90 5.17
N HIS A 29 27.59 39.33 4.98
CA HIS A 29 26.54 39.28 6.00
C HIS A 29 26.36 37.86 6.55
N ALA A 30 26.30 37.76 7.88
CA ALA A 30 25.96 36.53 8.59
C ALA A 30 24.48 36.52 8.94
N LEU A 31 23.70 35.65 8.29
CA LEU A 31 22.27 35.47 8.53
C LEU A 31 22.06 34.27 9.46
N TYR A 32 21.44 34.52 10.62
CA TYR A 32 21.07 33.45 11.53
C TYR A 32 19.87 32.66 10.99
N ILE A 33 20.05 31.35 10.83
CA ILE A 33 19.02 30.45 10.33
C ILE A 33 18.27 29.83 11.52
N LYS A 34 17.00 30.20 11.69
CA LYS A 34 16.11 29.61 12.70
C LYS A 34 15.53 28.26 12.29
N ASP A 35 15.30 28.08 11.00
CA ASP A 35 14.77 26.86 10.41
C ASP A 35 15.56 26.53 9.14
N ILE A 36 16.43 25.53 9.23
CA ILE A 36 17.29 25.12 8.12
C ILE A 36 16.49 24.44 7.00
N ASP A 37 15.30 23.90 7.30
CA ASP A 37 14.42 23.23 6.34
C ASP A 37 13.83 24.22 5.32
N MET A 38 13.98 25.52 5.54
CA MET A 38 13.64 26.58 4.59
C MET A 38 14.70 26.81 3.51
N LEU A 39 15.97 26.44 3.76
CA LEU A 39 17.08 26.63 2.83
C LEU A 39 17.47 25.35 2.09
N GLN A 40 17.16 24.19 2.69
CA GLN A 40 17.55 22.88 2.18
C GLN A 40 16.41 21.88 2.39
N CYS A 41 16.01 21.17 1.33
CA CYS A 41 14.92 20.19 1.40
C CYS A 41 15.39 18.74 1.57
N LYS A 42 16.72 18.52 1.55
CA LYS A 42 17.35 17.19 1.55
C LYS A 42 18.61 17.23 2.38
N TYR A 43 18.69 16.38 3.39
CA TYR A 43 19.79 16.31 4.35
C TYR A 43 20.50 14.98 4.23
N GLN A 44 21.75 14.99 3.81
CA GLN A 44 22.56 13.78 3.76
C GLN A 44 23.22 13.54 5.12
N CYS A 45 23.14 12.30 5.63
CA CYS A 45 23.93 11.92 6.78
C CYS A 45 25.41 11.82 6.39
N SER A 46 26.26 12.58 7.06
CA SER A 46 27.71 12.56 6.83
C SER A 46 28.40 11.25 7.23
N LYS A 47 27.70 10.35 7.93
CA LYS A 47 28.21 9.04 8.35
C LYS A 47 27.76 7.88 7.45
N CYS A 48 26.48 7.85 7.05
CA CYS A 48 25.89 6.72 6.33
C CYS A 48 25.32 7.08 4.95
N GLU A 49 25.46 8.34 4.56
CA GLU A 49 25.04 8.91 3.27
C GLU A 49 23.53 8.85 2.96
N MET A 50 22.70 8.37 3.89
CA MET A 50 21.24 8.39 3.73
C MET A 50 20.72 9.82 3.64
N ILE A 51 19.77 10.05 2.73
CA ILE A 51 19.15 11.35 2.48
C ILE A 51 17.81 11.42 3.20
N PHE A 52 17.64 12.46 4.01
CA PHE A 52 16.45 12.73 4.80
C PHE A 52 15.73 13.96 4.28
N VAL A 53 14.41 13.97 4.38
CA VAL A 53 13.55 15.07 3.89
C VAL A 53 13.40 16.25 4.87
N SER A 54 14.10 16.20 6.01
CA SER A 54 14.05 17.25 7.05
C SER A 54 15.24 17.09 8.00
N SER A 55 15.75 18.19 8.55
CA SER A 55 16.84 18.21 9.53
C SER A 55 16.52 17.43 10.80
N ASP A 56 15.26 17.48 11.27
CA ASP A 56 14.79 16.72 12.44
C ASP A 56 14.94 15.21 12.27
N LYS A 57 14.59 14.67 11.10
CA LYS A 57 14.76 13.25 10.78
C LYS A 57 16.24 12.87 10.74
N LEU A 58 17.10 13.72 10.17
CA LEU A 58 18.54 13.51 10.20
C LEU A 58 19.07 13.54 11.65
N ARG A 59 18.63 14.50 12.47
CA ARG A 59 19.04 14.61 13.89
C ARG A 59 18.59 13.41 14.69
N ASN A 60 17.36 12.96 14.53
CA ASN A 60 16.84 11.75 15.16
C ASN A 60 17.60 10.51 14.70
N HIS A 61 17.94 10.41 13.40
CA HIS A 61 18.80 9.35 12.88
C HIS A 61 20.21 9.38 13.50
N LYS A 62 20.82 10.57 13.62
CA LYS A 62 22.14 10.75 14.26
C LYS A 62 22.11 10.39 15.75
N LYS A 63 21.04 10.78 16.47
CA LYS A 63 20.85 10.56 17.91
C LYS A 63 20.53 9.10 18.24
N ASN A 64 19.72 8.44 17.39
CA ASN A 64 19.25 7.08 17.59
C ASN A 64 20.14 6.06 16.85
N GLN A 65 21.46 6.20 16.98
CA GLN A 65 22.43 5.20 16.55
C GLN A 65 22.46 5.02 15.02
N CYS A 66 23.04 6.01 14.32
CA CYS A 66 23.43 5.96 12.90
C CYS A 66 24.14 4.65 12.48
N GLU A 67 24.74 3.94 13.43
CA GLU A 67 25.53 2.71 13.27
C GLU A 67 24.76 1.43 13.61
N LEU A 68 23.55 1.51 14.21
CA LEU A 68 22.70 0.34 14.42
C LEU A 68 21.80 0.10 13.22
N VAL A 69 21.97 -1.11 12.67
CA VAL A 69 21.45 -1.56 11.37
C VAL A 69 19.95 -1.87 11.41
N ASN A 70 19.41 -2.24 12.58
CA ASN A 70 17.99 -2.47 12.81
C ASN A 70 17.58 -1.81 14.13
N ILE A 71 16.61 -0.90 14.10
CA ILE A 71 15.91 -0.49 15.32
C ILE A 71 14.64 -1.31 15.38
N GLU A 72 14.75 -2.50 15.97
CA GLU A 72 13.58 -3.31 16.29
C GLU A 72 12.83 -2.62 17.44
N SER A 73 11.68 -2.04 17.13
CA SER A 73 10.81 -1.40 18.12
C SER A 73 9.70 -2.37 18.47
N PHE A 74 9.72 -2.82 19.73
CA PHE A 74 8.64 -3.59 20.33
C PHE A 74 7.84 -2.67 21.24
N PRO A 75 6.50 -2.79 21.27
CA PRO A 75 5.73 -2.12 22.30
C PRO A 75 6.18 -2.62 23.69
N GLU A 76 6.07 -1.75 24.70
CA GLU A 76 6.39 -2.13 26.09
C GLU A 76 5.45 -3.23 26.60
N GLU A 77 4.20 -3.21 26.16
CA GLU A 77 3.14 -4.14 26.56
C GLU A 77 2.42 -4.69 25.32
N PRO A 78 1.95 -5.95 25.32
CA PRO A 78 1.19 -6.51 24.21
C PRO A 78 -0.09 -5.72 23.97
N THR A 79 -0.29 -5.27 22.73
CA THR A 79 -1.50 -4.60 22.29
C THR A 79 -2.24 -5.43 21.27
N ILE A 80 -3.57 -5.38 21.28
CA ILE A 80 -4.40 -6.05 20.27
C ILE A 80 -4.12 -5.40 18.92
N TYR A 81 -3.58 -6.17 17.99
CA TYR A 81 -3.27 -5.66 16.67
C TYR A 81 -4.56 -5.45 15.86
N HIS A 82 -4.69 -4.27 15.26
CA HIS A 82 -5.78 -3.95 14.35
C HIS A 82 -5.18 -3.55 13.00
N PRO A 83 -5.50 -4.25 11.90
CA PRO A 83 -5.01 -3.87 10.58
C PRO A 83 -5.56 -2.49 10.21
N ALA A 84 -4.76 -1.71 9.49
CA ALA A 84 -5.21 -0.44 8.95
C ALA A 84 -6.42 -0.66 8.03
N SER A 85 -7.52 0.04 8.32
CA SER A 85 -8.71 0.06 7.47
C SER A 85 -8.38 0.69 6.12
N ASN A 86 -9.03 0.22 5.05
CA ASN A 86 -9.02 0.89 3.75
C ASN A 86 -9.35 2.39 3.92
N ILE A 87 -8.49 3.26 3.38
CA ILE A 87 -8.57 4.71 3.57
C ILE A 87 -9.90 5.25 3.05
N ILE A 88 -10.30 4.84 1.84
CA ILE A 88 -11.55 5.28 1.21
C ILE A 88 -12.74 4.81 2.04
N ARG A 89 -12.77 3.52 2.44
CA ARG A 89 -13.84 2.97 3.30
C ARG A 89 -13.98 3.74 4.63
N SER A 90 -12.85 4.07 5.25
CA SER A 90 -12.80 4.84 6.49
C SER A 90 -13.40 6.24 6.31
N LEU A 91 -13.05 6.91 5.21
CA LEU A 91 -13.57 8.24 4.87
C LEU A 91 -15.06 8.19 4.50
N LEU A 92 -15.50 7.22 3.69
CA LEU A 92 -16.92 7.02 3.37
C LEU A 92 -17.75 6.87 4.65
N THR A 93 -17.26 6.08 5.61
CA THR A 93 -17.90 5.90 6.92
C THR A 93 -17.92 7.19 7.73
N LYS A 94 -16.77 7.87 7.85
CA LYS A 94 -16.61 9.13 8.58
C LYS A 94 -17.56 10.22 8.09
N TYR A 95 -17.76 10.32 6.78
CA TYR A 95 -18.62 11.33 6.14
C TYR A 95 -20.03 10.80 5.79
N SER A 96 -20.39 9.61 6.26
CA SER A 96 -21.71 9.00 6.05
C SER A 96 -22.14 8.98 4.57
N ILE A 97 -21.25 8.51 3.69
CA ILE A 97 -21.54 8.25 2.27
C ILE A 97 -21.91 6.78 2.12
N LYS A 98 -23.12 6.49 1.58
CA LYS A 98 -23.66 5.12 1.50
C LYS A 98 -23.71 4.52 0.09
N LYS A 99 -23.70 5.35 -0.97
CA LYS A 99 -23.93 4.91 -2.37
C LYS A 99 -22.65 4.65 -3.16
N THR A 100 -21.48 4.85 -2.55
CA THR A 100 -20.18 4.74 -3.22
C THR A 100 -19.39 3.67 -2.50
N ASP A 101 -18.88 2.68 -3.23
CA ASP A 101 -17.96 1.67 -2.71
C ASP A 101 -16.52 2.20 -2.59
N GLN A 102 -15.63 1.43 -1.98
CA GLN A 102 -14.24 1.82 -1.69
C GLN A 102 -13.21 1.43 -2.77
N TYR A 103 -13.62 0.83 -3.88
CA TYR A 103 -12.69 0.19 -4.83
C TYR A 103 -12.14 1.17 -5.86
N ILE A 104 -10.87 1.00 -6.26
CA ILE A 104 -10.27 1.71 -7.41
C ILE A 104 -10.48 0.86 -8.65
N ASP A 105 -11.42 1.23 -9.52
CA ASP A 105 -11.96 0.28 -10.51
C ASP A 105 -10.96 -0.05 -11.63
N HIS A 106 -10.19 0.93 -12.07
CA HIS A 106 -9.34 0.80 -13.26
C HIS A 106 -7.85 0.75 -12.92
N PHE A 107 -7.11 0.11 -13.81
CA PHE A 107 -5.69 -0.21 -13.76
C PHE A 107 -5.15 -0.43 -15.18
N ILE A 108 -3.84 -0.38 -15.32
CA ILE A 108 -3.08 -0.62 -16.55
C ILE A 108 -2.30 -1.93 -16.40
N VAL A 109 -2.14 -2.68 -17.48
CA VAL A 109 -1.30 -3.89 -17.55
C VAL A 109 -0.24 -3.74 -18.63
N TYR A 110 0.90 -4.40 -18.47
CA TYR A 110 1.94 -4.42 -19.48
C TYR A 110 2.73 -5.74 -19.47
N ASP A 111 3.41 -6.00 -20.58
CA ASP A 111 4.33 -7.12 -20.76
C ASP A 111 5.45 -6.74 -21.75
N PHE A 112 6.69 -7.20 -21.51
CA PHE A 112 7.86 -6.88 -22.32
C PHE A 112 8.42 -8.10 -23.04
N GLU A 113 8.95 -7.87 -24.23
CA GLU A 113 9.79 -8.85 -24.93
C GLU A 113 11.20 -8.35 -25.17
N ALA A 114 12.12 -9.30 -25.34
CA ALA A 114 13.54 -9.02 -25.49
C ALA A 114 14.15 -9.70 -26.72
N ILE A 115 15.11 -9.01 -27.34
CA ILE A 115 16.09 -9.62 -28.23
C ILE A 115 17.09 -10.42 -27.38
N LEU A 116 17.41 -11.63 -27.81
CA LEU A 116 18.43 -12.49 -27.21
C LEU A 116 19.73 -12.34 -27.98
N LYS A 117 20.49 -11.28 -27.69
CA LYS A 117 21.74 -10.99 -28.37
C LYS A 117 22.84 -11.93 -27.86
N PRO A 118 23.43 -12.78 -28.70
CA PRO A 118 24.46 -13.71 -28.24
C PRO A 118 25.65 -12.99 -27.61
N THR A 119 26.12 -13.48 -26.47
CA THR A 119 27.33 -13.04 -25.80
C THR A 119 28.12 -14.26 -25.33
N VAL A 120 29.43 -14.15 -25.26
CA VAL A 120 30.27 -15.19 -24.66
C VAL A 120 31.17 -14.49 -23.66
N THR A 121 30.68 -14.36 -22.43
CA THR A 121 31.43 -13.76 -21.34
C THR A 121 31.44 -14.72 -20.16
N GLN A 122 32.62 -15.19 -19.79
CA GLN A 122 32.81 -16.04 -18.62
C GLN A 122 32.86 -15.16 -17.36
N HIS A 123 32.08 -15.51 -16.34
CA HIS A 123 32.06 -14.81 -15.06
C HIS A 123 32.40 -15.76 -13.92
N GLY A 124 33.65 -15.68 -13.46
CA GLY A 124 34.22 -16.65 -12.53
C GLY A 124 34.50 -17.98 -13.21
N GLU A 125 34.70 -19.03 -12.44
CA GLU A 125 35.14 -20.33 -12.99
C GLU A 125 33.99 -21.19 -13.52
N ASN A 126 32.74 -20.93 -13.09
CA ASN A 126 31.61 -21.85 -13.26
C ASN A 126 30.38 -21.24 -13.97
N THR A 127 30.46 -20.05 -14.55
CA THR A 127 29.29 -19.37 -15.13
C THR A 127 29.62 -18.71 -16.46
N ASP A 128 28.93 -19.12 -17.51
CA ASP A 128 29.01 -18.54 -18.83
C ASP A 128 27.74 -17.75 -19.13
N PHE A 129 27.89 -16.48 -19.49
CA PHE A 129 26.80 -15.69 -20.07
C PHE A 129 26.67 -16.05 -21.55
N THR A 130 25.49 -16.53 -21.94
CA THR A 130 25.17 -16.97 -23.32
C THR A 130 24.46 -15.89 -24.14
N ASN A 131 23.55 -15.13 -23.53
CA ASN A 131 22.78 -14.08 -24.20
C ASN A 131 22.64 -12.83 -23.32
N GLU A 132 22.75 -11.66 -23.96
CA GLU A 132 22.35 -10.36 -23.44
C GLU A 132 20.89 -10.10 -23.85
N HIS A 133 20.00 -9.91 -22.87
CA HIS A 133 18.59 -9.61 -23.12
C HIS A 133 18.42 -8.10 -23.29
N ILE A 134 17.95 -7.66 -24.46
CA ILE A 134 17.72 -6.24 -24.77
C ILE A 134 16.21 -6.04 -24.99
N PRO A 135 15.52 -5.17 -24.23
CA PRO A 135 14.09 -4.95 -24.44
C PRO A 135 13.84 -4.44 -25.86
N VAL A 136 12.87 -5.03 -26.54
CA VAL A 136 12.55 -4.73 -27.94
C VAL A 136 11.09 -4.34 -28.15
N SER A 137 10.18 -4.87 -27.33
CA SER A 137 8.79 -4.46 -27.34
C SER A 137 8.17 -4.39 -25.96
N VAL A 138 7.11 -3.60 -25.87
CA VAL A 138 6.20 -3.59 -24.72
C VAL A 138 4.77 -3.50 -25.23
N SER A 139 3.96 -4.50 -24.88
CA SER A 139 2.51 -4.42 -25.00
C SER A 139 1.94 -3.83 -23.72
N ILE A 140 1.02 -2.88 -23.89
CA ILE A 140 0.34 -2.18 -22.80
C ILE A 140 -1.15 -2.10 -23.10
N ALA A 141 -1.98 -2.33 -22.09
CA ALA A 141 -3.43 -2.23 -22.19
C ALA A 141 -4.02 -1.68 -20.89
N ASP A 142 -5.21 -1.12 -20.94
CA ASP A 142 -5.87 -0.59 -19.75
C ASP A 142 -7.32 -1.07 -19.61
N SER A 143 -7.78 -1.14 -18.37
CA SER A 143 -9.10 -1.65 -18.04
C SER A 143 -10.22 -0.61 -18.16
N LEU A 144 -9.92 0.64 -18.53
CA LEU A 144 -10.91 1.71 -18.71
C LEU A 144 -11.40 1.77 -20.16
N THR A 145 -10.48 1.81 -21.11
CA THR A 145 -10.76 1.86 -22.56
C THR A 145 -10.72 0.48 -23.21
N GLU A 146 -10.02 -0.48 -22.58
CA GLU A 146 -9.71 -1.80 -23.15
C GLU A 146 -8.94 -1.73 -24.48
N GLU A 147 -8.33 -0.57 -24.78
CA GLU A 147 -7.37 -0.43 -25.87
C GLU A 147 -6.07 -1.16 -25.54
N VAL A 148 -5.45 -1.71 -26.57
CA VAL A 148 -4.12 -2.35 -26.51
C VAL A 148 -3.19 -1.64 -27.48
N ARG A 149 -1.95 -1.39 -27.05
CA ARG A 149 -0.87 -0.88 -27.90
C ARG A 149 0.38 -1.70 -27.67
N CYS A 150 1.06 -2.06 -28.75
CA CYS A 150 2.39 -2.65 -28.70
C CYS A 150 3.38 -1.64 -29.30
N PHE A 151 4.37 -1.24 -28.50
CA PHE A 151 5.48 -0.45 -28.98
C PHE A 151 6.65 -1.37 -29.28
N VAL A 152 7.32 -1.16 -30.42
CA VAL A 152 8.50 -1.92 -30.82
C VAL A 152 9.59 -0.92 -31.21
N ASN A 153 10.74 -0.97 -30.55
CA ASN A 153 11.85 -0.04 -30.76
C ASN A 153 13.19 -0.71 -30.44
N ASP A 154 14.25 -0.32 -31.14
CA ASP A 154 15.61 -0.79 -30.91
C ASP A 154 16.36 0.00 -29.84
N ASP A 155 15.89 1.20 -29.49
CA ASP A 155 16.34 1.99 -28.34
C ASP A 155 15.44 1.74 -27.12
N PRO A 156 15.97 1.08 -26.06
CA PRO A 156 15.26 0.88 -24.80
C PRO A 156 14.71 2.17 -24.17
N LYS A 157 15.41 3.31 -24.33
CA LYS A 157 14.96 4.58 -23.74
C LYS A 157 13.72 5.12 -24.44
N GLU A 158 13.70 5.09 -25.77
CA GLU A 158 12.53 5.49 -26.55
C GLU A 158 11.36 4.53 -26.29
N LEU A 159 11.61 3.23 -26.18
CA LEU A 159 10.60 2.24 -25.80
C LEU A 159 9.93 2.59 -24.45
N LEU A 160 10.72 2.92 -23.44
CA LEU A 160 10.21 3.34 -22.13
C LEU A 160 9.48 4.68 -22.20
N LYS A 161 9.96 5.65 -22.98
CA LYS A 161 9.24 6.92 -23.18
C LYS A 161 7.84 6.69 -23.74
N TYR A 162 7.70 5.84 -24.76
CA TYR A 162 6.37 5.51 -25.32
C TYR A 162 5.46 4.84 -24.29
N MET A 163 5.98 3.89 -23.51
CA MET A 163 5.24 3.24 -22.42
C MET A 163 4.76 4.27 -21.38
N PHE A 164 5.65 5.12 -20.86
CA PHE A 164 5.30 6.07 -19.81
C PHE A 164 4.42 7.22 -20.32
N GLN A 165 4.53 7.60 -21.59
CA GLN A 165 3.58 8.54 -22.20
C GLN A 165 2.18 7.93 -22.23
N TYR A 166 2.05 6.66 -22.65
CA TYR A 166 0.76 5.96 -22.60
C TYR A 166 0.19 5.90 -21.18
N ILE A 167 1.03 5.54 -20.19
CA ILE A 167 0.64 5.48 -18.78
C ILE A 167 0.17 6.84 -18.28
N SER A 168 0.83 7.93 -18.67
CA SER A 168 0.44 9.30 -18.29
C SER A 168 -0.91 9.70 -18.89
N ASP A 169 -1.10 9.46 -20.19
CA ASP A 169 -2.32 9.82 -20.92
C ASP A 169 -3.54 9.06 -20.40
N VAL A 170 -3.41 7.74 -20.26
CA VAL A 170 -4.48 6.89 -19.72
C VAL A 170 -4.65 7.10 -18.22
N GLY A 171 -3.55 7.31 -17.50
CA GLY A 171 -3.54 7.59 -16.07
C GLY A 171 -4.41 8.80 -15.74
N THR A 172 -4.28 9.88 -16.51
CA THR A 172 -5.13 11.08 -16.40
C THR A 172 -6.62 10.74 -16.57
N LYS A 173 -6.98 9.88 -17.53
CA LYS A 173 -8.38 9.44 -17.74
C LYS A 173 -8.90 8.61 -16.55
N ILE A 174 -8.07 7.72 -16.00
CA ILE A 174 -8.41 6.92 -14.82
C ILE A 174 -8.58 7.82 -13.59
N GLN A 175 -7.70 8.80 -13.39
CA GLN A 175 -7.81 9.79 -12.32
C GLN A 175 -9.11 10.60 -12.44
N GLN A 176 -9.46 11.04 -13.66
CA GLN A 176 -10.72 11.75 -13.91
C GLN A 176 -11.94 10.89 -13.55
N TYR A 177 -11.92 9.61 -13.91
CA TYR A 177 -12.95 8.65 -13.49
C TYR A 177 -13.02 8.52 -11.96
N ASN A 178 -11.87 8.34 -11.29
CA ASN A 178 -11.79 8.23 -9.84
C ASN A 178 -12.34 9.47 -9.13
N VAL A 179 -11.95 10.67 -9.57
CA VAL A 179 -12.43 11.95 -9.02
C VAL A 179 -13.94 12.09 -9.24
N SER A 180 -14.46 11.67 -10.39
CA SER A 180 -15.90 11.65 -10.65
C SER A 180 -16.65 10.71 -9.69
N LYS A 181 -16.18 9.47 -9.55
CA LYS A 181 -16.74 8.44 -8.64
C LYS A 181 -16.80 8.95 -7.19
N TYR A 182 -15.73 9.59 -6.72
CA TYR A 182 -15.59 10.05 -5.34
C TYR A 182 -15.96 11.53 -5.12
N LYS A 183 -16.49 12.22 -6.13
CA LYS A 183 -16.90 13.63 -6.05
C LYS A 183 -17.82 13.93 -4.86
N PRO A 184 -18.84 13.10 -4.52
CA PRO A 184 -19.67 13.35 -3.34
C PRO A 184 -18.89 13.34 -2.02
N LEU A 185 -17.91 12.43 -1.89
CA LEU A 185 -17.04 12.35 -0.71
C LEU A 185 -16.09 13.56 -0.65
N LEU A 186 -15.46 13.91 -1.77
CA LEU A 186 -14.57 15.06 -1.87
C LEU A 186 -15.28 16.37 -1.46
N ARG A 187 -16.50 16.61 -1.97
CA ARG A 187 -17.30 17.80 -1.60
C ARG A 187 -17.64 17.80 -0.09
N LYS A 188 -18.05 16.66 0.48
CA LYS A 188 -18.28 16.57 1.94
C LYS A 188 -17.04 16.84 2.78
N ILE A 189 -15.87 16.37 2.34
CA ILE A 189 -14.59 16.67 3.02
C ILE A 189 -14.32 18.17 3.00
N ILE A 190 -14.46 18.81 1.84
CA ILE A 190 -14.30 20.26 1.68
C ILE A 190 -15.28 21.01 2.58
N ASP A 191 -16.56 20.64 2.60
CA ASP A 191 -17.54 21.35 3.43
C ASP A 191 -17.27 21.20 4.93
N ALA A 192 -16.77 20.04 5.36
CA ALA A 192 -16.50 19.77 6.77
C ALA A 192 -15.17 20.39 7.26
N GLN A 193 -14.09 20.26 6.50
CA GLN A 193 -12.72 20.61 6.92
C GLN A 193 -12.10 21.78 6.13
N GLY A 194 -12.78 22.24 5.09
CA GLY A 194 -12.18 23.05 4.05
C GLY A 194 -11.08 22.32 3.29
N LEU A 195 -10.26 23.07 2.58
CA LEU A 195 -9.03 22.58 1.93
C LEU A 195 -7.82 22.66 2.87
N THR A 196 -8.03 22.43 4.17
CA THR A 196 -6.96 22.47 5.17
C THR A 196 -5.84 21.52 4.78
N GLY A 197 -4.59 22.01 4.75
CA GLY A 197 -3.43 21.19 4.41
C GLY A 197 -3.23 20.91 2.92
N MET A 198 -4.03 21.52 2.04
CA MET A 198 -3.82 21.52 0.60
C MET A 198 -3.16 22.83 0.15
N GLU A 199 -2.36 22.78 -0.91
CA GLU A 199 -1.83 23.97 -1.59
C GLU A 199 -2.71 24.24 -2.82
N ILE A 200 -3.21 25.46 -2.93
CA ILE A 200 -4.11 25.88 -4.02
C ILE A 200 -3.37 26.97 -4.81
N PRO A 201 -3.06 26.74 -6.10
CA PRO A 201 -2.41 27.75 -6.93
C PRO A 201 -3.24 29.05 -6.99
N GLY A 202 -2.58 30.19 -6.83
CA GLY A 202 -3.20 31.52 -7.04
C GLY A 202 -4.16 32.00 -5.93
N VAL A 203 -4.28 31.28 -4.82
CA VAL A 203 -5.27 31.57 -3.77
C VAL A 203 -4.61 31.92 -2.43
N SER A 204 -5.17 32.88 -1.68
CA SER A 204 -4.58 33.38 -0.43
C SER A 204 -4.44 32.28 0.64
N LEU A 205 -3.24 32.16 1.20
CA LEU A 205 -2.91 31.26 2.31
C LEU A 205 -3.67 31.66 3.59
N GLY A 206 -4.14 30.67 4.35
CA GLY A 206 -4.75 30.87 5.68
C GLY A 206 -6.27 30.93 5.73
N ASN A 207 -6.95 31.02 4.58
CA ASN A 207 -8.41 30.99 4.50
C ASN A 207 -8.96 29.55 4.46
N THR A 208 -10.18 29.38 4.97
CA THR A 208 -10.91 28.10 4.89
C THR A 208 -11.89 28.15 3.73
N TYR A 209 -11.57 27.45 2.64
CA TYR A 209 -12.43 27.37 1.46
C TYR A 209 -13.42 26.21 1.52
N LYS A 210 -14.65 26.46 1.08
CA LYS A 210 -15.77 25.51 1.02
C LYS A 210 -16.10 25.14 -0.42
N THR A 211 -17.03 24.20 -0.61
CA THR A 211 -17.40 23.75 -1.96
C THR A 211 -18.01 24.87 -2.80
N GLN A 212 -18.67 25.85 -2.16
CA GLN A 212 -19.22 27.02 -2.84
C GLN A 212 -18.13 27.89 -3.49
N ASP A 213 -16.97 28.02 -2.84
CA ASP A 213 -15.81 28.74 -3.39
C ASP A 213 -15.25 27.99 -4.60
N VAL A 214 -15.10 26.66 -4.49
CA VAL A 214 -14.67 25.81 -5.61
C VAL A 214 -15.63 25.92 -6.79
N ASP A 215 -16.94 25.86 -6.55
CA ASP A 215 -17.95 26.03 -7.59
C ASP A 215 -17.92 27.46 -8.17
N ALA A 216 -17.56 28.48 -7.38
CA ALA A 216 -17.41 29.86 -7.87
C ALA A 216 -16.18 29.99 -8.78
N TRP A 217 -15.03 29.43 -8.39
CA TRP A 217 -13.81 29.39 -9.21
C TRP A 217 -14.02 28.67 -10.54
N ILE A 218 -14.80 27.59 -10.54
CA ILE A 218 -15.16 26.89 -11.78
C ILE A 218 -16.07 27.76 -12.65
N ARG A 219 -17.01 28.52 -12.05
CA ARG A 219 -17.91 29.43 -12.80
C ARG A 219 -17.20 30.67 -13.34
N SER A 220 -16.21 31.21 -12.63
CA SER A 220 -15.38 32.34 -13.09
C SER A 220 -14.36 31.93 -14.16
N GLY A 221 -14.14 30.62 -14.34
CA GLY A 221 -13.17 30.09 -15.30
C GLY A 221 -11.75 29.97 -14.76
N ASP A 222 -11.55 30.10 -13.44
CA ASP A 222 -10.25 29.89 -12.79
C ASP A 222 -9.83 28.41 -12.87
N PHE A 223 -10.80 27.50 -12.90
CA PHE A 223 -10.61 26.07 -13.18
C PHE A 223 -11.63 25.58 -14.20
N ALA A 224 -11.20 24.77 -15.17
CA ALA A 224 -12.06 24.28 -16.25
C ALA A 224 -13.13 23.28 -15.75
N SER A 225 -12.83 22.54 -14.69
CA SER A 225 -13.73 21.55 -14.10
C SER A 225 -13.35 21.21 -12.66
N PHE A 226 -14.17 20.40 -11.98
CA PHE A 226 -13.80 19.89 -10.66
C PHE A 226 -12.59 18.96 -10.70
N PHE A 227 -12.38 18.24 -11.82
CA PHE A 227 -11.18 17.44 -12.01
C PHE A 227 -9.95 18.32 -12.19
N ASP A 228 -10.04 19.35 -13.02
CA ASP A 228 -8.98 20.33 -13.23
C ASP A 228 -8.54 20.97 -11.90
N PHE A 229 -9.51 21.45 -11.12
CA PHE A 229 -9.29 21.91 -9.75
C PHE A 229 -8.57 20.85 -8.89
N HIS A 230 -9.04 19.59 -8.89
CA HIS A 230 -8.44 18.52 -8.11
C HIS A 230 -6.99 18.21 -8.51
N SER A 231 -6.71 18.21 -9.80
CA SER A 231 -5.40 17.90 -10.38
C SER A 231 -4.37 18.99 -10.06
N MET A 232 -4.80 20.25 -9.97
CA MET A 232 -3.94 21.38 -9.62
C MET A 232 -3.61 21.50 -8.12
N LEU A 233 -4.27 20.74 -7.24
CA LEU A 233 -4.01 20.81 -5.80
C LEU A 233 -2.64 20.22 -5.45
N GLY A 234 -1.81 20.97 -4.74
CA GLY A 234 -0.58 20.50 -4.12
C GLY A 234 -0.81 19.92 -2.71
N PHE A 235 0.18 19.19 -2.20
CA PHE A 235 0.15 18.66 -0.84
C PHE A 235 0.88 19.60 0.13
N GLY A 236 0.16 20.20 1.07
CA GLY A 236 0.77 21.02 2.12
C GLY A 236 1.42 20.17 3.23
N LYS A 237 2.11 20.85 4.17
CA LYS A 237 2.79 20.20 5.31
C LYS A 237 1.84 19.49 6.29
N LYS A 238 0.57 19.91 6.37
CA LYS A 238 -0.42 19.35 7.30
C LYS A 238 -1.18 18.19 6.66
N ARG A 239 -1.22 17.03 7.32
CA ARG A 239 -2.06 15.90 6.89
C ARG A 239 -3.54 16.27 6.95
N SER A 240 -4.28 15.97 5.88
CA SER A 240 -5.71 16.21 5.77
C SER A 240 -6.45 15.00 5.20
N ASP A 241 -7.76 14.93 5.42
CA ASP A 241 -8.55 13.86 4.82
C ASP A 241 -8.61 13.98 3.29
N TYR A 242 -8.61 15.21 2.76
CA TYR A 242 -8.55 15.45 1.31
C TYR A 242 -7.22 14.96 0.74
N GLY A 243 -6.09 15.26 1.39
CA GLY A 243 -4.78 14.78 0.97
C GLY A 243 -4.68 13.26 0.96
N LYS A 244 -5.24 12.59 1.98
CA LYS A 244 -5.28 11.11 2.03
C LYS A 244 -6.02 10.50 0.85
N ILE A 245 -7.22 11.01 0.54
CA ILE A 245 -7.99 10.48 -0.60
C ILE A 245 -7.34 10.86 -1.93
N LYS A 246 -6.87 12.10 -2.11
CA LYS A 246 -6.15 12.53 -3.32
C LYS A 246 -4.99 11.60 -3.65
N GLN A 247 -4.13 11.30 -2.68
CA GLN A 247 -3.01 10.37 -2.87
C GLN A 247 -3.46 9.00 -3.40
N THR A 248 -4.65 8.53 -2.99
CA THR A 248 -5.20 7.24 -3.43
C THR A 248 -5.85 7.34 -4.81
N LEU A 249 -6.53 8.44 -5.13
CA LEU A 249 -7.20 8.63 -6.42
C LEU A 249 -6.21 8.92 -7.55
N ASP A 250 -5.11 9.59 -7.24
CA ASP A 250 -4.08 9.98 -8.19
C ASP A 250 -3.18 8.80 -8.58
N GLN A 251 -2.90 7.87 -7.66
CA GLN A 251 -2.02 6.72 -7.94
C GLN A 251 -2.72 5.61 -8.72
N VAL A 252 -2.44 5.52 -10.02
CA VAL A 252 -2.96 4.48 -10.91
C VAL A 252 -2.16 3.17 -10.78
N PRO A 253 -2.80 2.01 -10.52
CA PRO A 253 -2.12 0.73 -10.52
C PRO A 253 -1.65 0.33 -11.93
N VAL A 254 -0.38 -0.03 -12.07
CA VAL A 254 0.25 -0.52 -13.31
C VAL A 254 0.82 -1.91 -13.05
N LEU A 255 0.39 -2.93 -13.78
CA LEU A 255 0.58 -4.33 -13.40
C LEU A 255 1.32 -5.12 -14.49
N GLY A 256 2.39 -5.81 -14.10
CA GLY A 256 3.00 -6.85 -14.93
C GLY A 256 2.81 -8.24 -14.30
N PHE A 257 3.16 -9.29 -15.05
CA PHE A 257 3.23 -10.65 -14.55
C PHE A 257 4.68 -11.09 -14.36
N ASN A 258 5.08 -11.39 -13.11
CA ASN A 258 6.47 -11.74 -12.79
C ASN A 258 7.47 -10.60 -13.13
N SER A 259 6.95 -9.38 -13.27
CA SER A 259 7.71 -8.21 -13.70
C SER A 259 8.79 -7.81 -12.70
N GLY A 260 8.56 -7.99 -11.40
CA GLY A 260 9.55 -7.70 -10.38
C GLY A 260 10.82 -8.53 -10.49
N ARG A 261 10.73 -9.72 -11.10
CA ARG A 261 11.86 -10.62 -11.34
C ARG A 261 12.43 -10.49 -12.75
N TYR A 262 11.61 -10.26 -13.76
CA TYR A 262 12.04 -10.18 -15.16
C TYR A 262 11.99 -8.74 -15.71
N ASP A 263 10.82 -8.22 -16.08
CA ASP A 263 10.69 -6.94 -16.80
C ASP A 263 11.40 -5.77 -16.12
N ILE A 264 11.23 -5.61 -14.82
CA ILE A 264 11.89 -4.53 -14.07
C ILE A 264 13.40 -4.71 -14.11
N ASN A 265 13.93 -5.94 -14.10
CA ASN A 265 15.37 -6.16 -14.28
C ASN A 265 15.86 -5.92 -15.70
N LEU A 266 15.00 -6.17 -16.70
CA LEU A 266 15.27 -5.87 -18.11
C LEU A 266 15.39 -4.36 -18.33
N ILE A 267 14.51 -3.56 -17.71
CA ILE A 267 14.42 -2.11 -17.97
C ILE A 267 15.07 -1.22 -16.91
N LYS A 268 15.52 -1.75 -15.76
CA LYS A 268 15.99 -0.94 -14.61
C LYS A 268 17.12 0.04 -14.93
N ALA A 269 17.94 -0.23 -15.96
CA ALA A 269 19.04 0.64 -16.35
C ALA A 269 18.54 2.03 -16.76
N ASP A 270 17.42 2.07 -17.48
CA ASP A 270 16.82 3.29 -18.02
C ASP A 270 15.52 3.70 -17.30
N LEU A 271 14.90 2.79 -16.56
CA LEU A 271 13.63 3.01 -15.84
C LEU A 271 13.65 4.25 -14.95
N PHE A 272 14.63 4.34 -14.05
CA PHE A 272 14.70 5.43 -13.08
C PHE A 272 15.12 6.76 -13.71
N ALA A 273 15.88 6.70 -14.81
CA ALA A 273 16.20 7.88 -15.60
C ALA A 273 14.95 8.41 -16.33
N THR A 274 14.10 7.51 -16.84
CA THR A 274 12.87 7.85 -17.56
C THR A 274 11.77 8.39 -16.64
N ILE A 275 11.56 7.76 -15.47
CA ILE A 275 10.56 8.19 -14.49
C ILE A 275 11.02 9.45 -13.71
N GLY A 276 12.33 9.65 -13.58
CA GLY A 276 12.93 10.64 -12.69
C GLY A 276 12.92 10.18 -11.24
N THR A 277 14.10 10.09 -10.62
CA THR A 277 14.25 9.58 -9.24
C THR A 277 13.53 10.44 -8.20
N ASP A 278 13.37 11.74 -8.46
CA ASP A 278 12.65 12.66 -7.58
C ASP A 278 11.13 12.41 -7.53
N SER A 279 10.59 11.75 -8.55
CA SER A 279 9.18 11.36 -8.64
C SER A 279 8.84 10.17 -7.75
N ILE A 280 9.83 9.38 -7.33
CA ILE A 280 9.66 8.15 -6.55
C ILE A 280 9.26 8.48 -5.11
N LYS A 281 8.09 7.99 -4.68
CA LYS A 281 7.57 8.13 -3.31
C LYS A 281 7.98 6.96 -2.42
N SER A 282 7.91 5.73 -2.94
CA SER A 282 8.29 4.54 -2.18
C SER A 282 8.63 3.37 -3.09
N VAL A 283 9.55 2.52 -2.64
CA VAL A 283 9.91 1.27 -3.31
C VAL A 283 9.90 0.14 -2.27
N ILE A 284 9.22 -0.96 -2.59
CA ILE A 284 9.19 -2.18 -1.78
C ILE A 284 9.88 -3.29 -2.58
N LYS A 285 10.91 -3.90 -1.98
CA LYS A 285 11.73 -4.95 -2.60
C LYS A 285 11.97 -6.09 -1.63
N ASN A 286 11.64 -7.32 -2.00
CA ASN A 286 11.91 -8.51 -1.20
C ASN A 286 11.78 -9.85 -1.98
N PRO A 287 12.86 -10.47 -2.50
CA PRO A 287 14.11 -9.87 -2.99
C PRO A 287 13.94 -9.18 -4.36
N SER A 288 12.82 -9.42 -5.06
CA SER A 288 12.39 -8.73 -6.28
C SER A 288 11.60 -7.45 -5.97
N TYR A 289 11.46 -6.56 -6.95
CA TYR A 289 10.61 -5.38 -6.80
C TYR A 289 9.15 -5.81 -6.68
N MET A 290 8.51 -5.50 -5.56
CA MET A 290 7.08 -5.78 -5.33
C MET A 290 6.22 -4.55 -5.65
N CYS A 291 6.76 -3.36 -5.41
CA CYS A 291 6.07 -2.10 -5.63
C CYS A 291 7.07 -0.98 -5.94
N ILE A 292 6.81 -0.19 -6.98
CA ILE A 292 7.46 1.09 -7.24
C ILE A 292 6.34 2.13 -7.36
N ALA A 293 6.28 3.09 -6.43
CA ALA A 293 5.21 4.08 -6.38
C ALA A 293 5.75 5.49 -6.59
N THR A 294 5.08 6.26 -7.45
CA THR A 294 5.26 7.69 -7.68
C THR A 294 4.08 8.47 -7.10
N ALA A 295 3.89 9.73 -7.47
CA ALA A 295 2.70 10.50 -7.09
C ALA A 295 1.43 10.04 -7.82
N ASP A 296 1.58 9.50 -9.03
CA ASP A 296 0.54 9.29 -10.04
C ASP A 296 0.42 7.84 -10.53
N MET A 297 1.39 6.98 -10.21
CA MET A 297 1.33 5.55 -10.53
C MET A 297 1.91 4.68 -9.43
N LYS A 298 1.46 3.43 -9.42
CA LYS A 298 1.94 2.36 -8.54
C LYS A 298 2.18 1.11 -9.38
N MET A 299 3.43 0.89 -9.77
CA MET A 299 3.84 -0.32 -10.47
C MET A 299 3.85 -1.49 -9.50
N LEU A 300 3.14 -2.55 -9.84
CA LEU A 300 2.90 -3.76 -9.05
C LEU A 300 3.12 -5.00 -9.92
N ASP A 301 3.34 -6.12 -9.26
CA ASP A 301 3.53 -7.41 -9.93
C ASP A 301 2.50 -8.41 -9.40
N ILE A 302 1.67 -8.94 -10.31
CA ILE A 302 0.56 -9.84 -9.96
C ILE A 302 1.05 -11.17 -9.39
N SER A 303 2.30 -11.57 -9.67
CA SER A 303 2.90 -12.80 -9.15
C SER A 303 3.00 -12.78 -7.61
N ASN A 304 3.01 -11.59 -7.00
CA ASN A 304 2.97 -11.44 -5.54
C ASN A 304 1.58 -11.74 -4.94
N TYR A 305 0.54 -11.81 -5.77
CA TYR A 305 -0.86 -12.02 -5.37
C TYR A 305 -1.33 -13.46 -5.61
N VAL A 306 -0.42 -14.35 -6.00
CA VAL A 306 -0.69 -15.77 -6.27
C VAL A 306 0.40 -16.64 -5.63
N PRO A 307 0.18 -17.97 -5.52
CA PRO A 307 1.20 -18.88 -5.03
C PRO A 307 2.49 -18.79 -5.86
N ALA A 308 3.64 -18.94 -5.21
CA ALA A 308 4.93 -18.96 -5.88
C ALA A 308 4.98 -20.08 -6.94
N GLY A 309 5.65 -19.81 -8.07
CA GLY A 309 5.75 -20.75 -9.20
C GLY A 309 4.49 -20.83 -10.08
N THR A 310 3.49 -19.98 -9.83
CA THR A 310 2.33 -19.87 -10.75
C THR A 310 2.79 -19.24 -12.06
N SER A 311 2.69 -19.98 -13.17
CA SER A 311 2.95 -19.45 -14.51
C SER A 311 1.80 -18.56 -15.00
N TYR A 312 2.06 -17.71 -15.99
CA TYR A 312 1.03 -16.85 -16.59
C TYR A 312 -0.12 -17.68 -17.19
N ALA A 313 0.19 -18.75 -17.93
CA ALA A 313 -0.83 -19.66 -18.47
C ALA A 313 -1.70 -20.30 -17.37
N LYS A 314 -1.08 -20.70 -16.23
CA LYS A 314 -1.83 -21.25 -15.09
C LYS A 314 -2.69 -20.19 -14.40
N TYR A 315 -2.19 -18.95 -14.33
CA TYR A 315 -2.95 -17.82 -13.81
C TYR A 315 -4.19 -17.57 -14.65
N LEU A 316 -4.04 -17.47 -15.99
CA LEU A 316 -5.17 -17.28 -16.90
C LEU A 316 -6.20 -18.40 -16.77
N SER A 317 -5.77 -19.67 -16.81
CA SER A 317 -6.72 -20.79 -16.71
C SER A 317 -7.45 -20.86 -15.37
N THR A 318 -6.81 -20.41 -14.29
CA THR A 318 -7.43 -20.35 -12.96
C THR A 318 -8.60 -19.35 -12.92
N TYR A 319 -8.48 -18.21 -13.58
CA TYR A 319 -9.46 -17.12 -13.50
C TYR A 319 -10.42 -17.04 -14.68
N LEU A 320 -10.02 -17.55 -15.85
CA LEU A 320 -10.80 -17.49 -17.09
C LEU A 320 -11.26 -18.88 -17.58
N GLY A 321 -10.70 -19.95 -17.01
CA GLY A 321 -10.82 -21.30 -17.55
C GLY A 321 -9.88 -21.54 -18.73
N ASP A 322 -9.77 -22.80 -19.13
CA ASP A 322 -8.98 -23.18 -20.31
C ASP A 322 -9.72 -22.83 -21.62
N CYS A 323 -8.94 -22.73 -22.70
CA CYS A 323 -9.49 -22.64 -24.05
C CYS A 323 -10.44 -23.82 -24.34
N LYS A 324 -11.70 -23.50 -24.68
CA LYS A 324 -12.75 -24.48 -24.99
C LYS A 324 -12.94 -24.73 -26.49
N CYS A 325 -12.07 -24.18 -27.35
CA CYS A 325 -12.16 -24.41 -28.79
C CYS A 325 -11.71 -25.84 -29.11
N ASP A 326 -12.55 -26.57 -29.85
CA ASP A 326 -12.25 -27.93 -30.32
C ASP A 326 -11.04 -27.94 -31.26
N ASP A 327 -10.99 -26.96 -32.18
CA ASP A 327 -9.85 -26.73 -33.06
C ASP A 327 -8.87 -25.75 -32.40
N ARG A 328 -7.80 -26.30 -31.82
CA ARG A 328 -6.72 -25.50 -31.21
C ARG A 328 -5.82 -24.83 -32.24
N ILE A 329 -5.71 -25.37 -33.44
CA ILE A 329 -4.86 -24.81 -34.51
C ILE A 329 -5.46 -23.48 -34.95
N ARG A 330 -6.75 -23.48 -35.28
CA ARG A 330 -7.48 -22.31 -35.79
C ARG A 330 -8.14 -21.46 -34.69
N CYS A 331 -7.76 -21.67 -33.44
CA CYS A 331 -8.32 -20.96 -32.30
C CYS A 331 -7.92 -19.48 -32.29
N VAL A 332 -8.93 -18.61 -32.20
CA VAL A 332 -8.80 -17.14 -32.12
C VAL A 332 -9.41 -16.55 -30.83
N CYS A 333 -9.71 -17.39 -29.83
CA CYS A 333 -10.40 -16.93 -28.61
C CYS A 333 -9.54 -16.07 -27.65
N GLY A 334 -8.23 -15.92 -27.96
CA GLY A 334 -7.28 -15.17 -27.12
C GLY A 334 -6.80 -15.90 -25.86
N LEU A 335 -7.33 -17.10 -25.58
CA LEU A 335 -6.82 -18.00 -24.51
C LEU A 335 -5.95 -19.15 -25.06
N GLY A 336 -5.82 -19.25 -26.38
CA GLY A 336 -4.94 -20.20 -27.03
C GLY A 336 -3.48 -19.78 -26.93
N LYS A 337 -2.56 -20.75 -26.93
CA LYS A 337 -1.11 -20.53 -26.84
C LYS A 337 -0.64 -19.67 -28.03
N GLY A 338 0.00 -18.54 -27.75
CA GLY A 338 0.84 -17.83 -28.72
C GLY A 338 2.15 -18.59 -28.91
N ILE A 339 2.71 -18.57 -30.12
CA ILE A 339 3.98 -19.24 -30.44
C ILE A 339 4.89 -18.21 -31.10
N PHE A 340 6.09 -18.03 -30.53
CA PHE A 340 7.06 -17.04 -30.97
C PHE A 340 8.48 -17.63 -30.99
N PRO A 341 9.32 -17.32 -32.00
CA PRO A 341 10.62 -17.97 -32.18
C PRO A 341 11.74 -17.24 -31.43
N TYR A 342 11.67 -17.19 -30.10
CA TYR A 342 12.55 -16.39 -29.23
C TYR A 342 14.05 -16.49 -29.54
N GLU A 343 14.58 -17.71 -29.63
CA GLU A 343 16.02 -17.94 -29.81
C GLU A 343 16.53 -17.53 -31.20
N SER A 344 15.63 -17.31 -32.17
CA SER A 344 15.98 -16.78 -33.49
C SER A 344 16.08 -15.25 -33.51
N ILE A 345 15.44 -14.56 -32.54
CA ILE A 345 15.41 -13.09 -32.46
C ILE A 345 16.68 -12.58 -31.78
N THR A 346 17.77 -12.58 -32.54
CA THR A 346 19.12 -12.24 -32.04
C THR A 346 19.54 -10.80 -32.32
N SER A 347 18.81 -10.09 -33.18
CA SER A 347 19.00 -8.67 -33.47
C SER A 347 17.71 -8.02 -33.95
N PHE A 348 17.63 -6.69 -33.89
CA PHE A 348 16.44 -5.95 -34.32
C PHE A 348 16.11 -6.17 -35.81
N ASN A 349 17.13 -6.35 -36.65
CA ASN A 349 16.94 -6.53 -38.09
C ASN A 349 16.16 -7.81 -38.45
N VAL A 350 16.20 -8.84 -37.60
CA VAL A 350 15.42 -10.08 -37.79
C VAL A 350 13.92 -9.77 -37.83
N LEU A 351 13.46 -8.75 -37.09
CA LEU A 351 12.06 -8.36 -37.07
C LEU A 351 11.54 -7.86 -38.45
N ASN A 352 12.44 -7.46 -39.35
CA ASN A 352 12.08 -7.00 -40.70
C ASN A 352 11.88 -8.16 -41.69
N GLU A 353 12.16 -9.40 -41.32
CA GLU A 353 11.95 -10.56 -42.18
C GLU A 353 10.46 -10.75 -42.49
N THR A 354 10.13 -10.99 -43.76
CA THR A 354 8.75 -10.99 -44.28
C THR A 354 8.22 -12.38 -44.61
N LYS A 355 8.89 -13.44 -44.12
CA LYS A 355 8.51 -14.83 -44.36
C LYS A 355 8.21 -15.51 -43.03
N VAL A 356 7.31 -16.49 -43.07
CA VAL A 356 7.08 -17.39 -41.93
C VAL A 356 8.43 -18.01 -41.53
N PRO A 357 8.86 -17.88 -40.27
CA PRO A 357 10.10 -18.50 -39.81
C PRO A 357 10.05 -20.02 -40.03
N PRO A 358 11.15 -20.66 -40.43
CA PRO A 358 11.18 -22.10 -40.60
C PRO A 358 10.87 -22.81 -39.27
N GLN A 359 10.35 -24.03 -39.32
CA GLN A 359 9.96 -24.79 -38.13
C GLN A 359 11.08 -24.87 -37.07
N SER A 360 12.32 -25.07 -37.49
CA SER A 360 13.49 -25.13 -36.60
C SER A 360 13.81 -23.82 -35.86
N ALA A 361 13.29 -22.67 -36.31
CA ALA A 361 13.47 -21.38 -35.62
C ALA A 361 12.69 -21.31 -34.29
N PHE A 362 11.72 -22.20 -34.08
CA PHE A 362 10.92 -22.28 -32.86
C PHE A 362 11.45 -23.34 -31.87
N ASP A 363 12.54 -24.03 -32.20
CA ASP A 363 13.16 -24.98 -31.30
C ASP A 363 13.79 -24.25 -30.10
N SER A 364 13.62 -24.81 -28.91
CA SER A 364 14.22 -24.27 -27.68
C SER A 364 15.42 -25.10 -27.27
N LYS A 365 16.63 -24.52 -27.37
CA LYS A 365 17.86 -25.11 -26.83
C LYS A 365 17.82 -25.17 -25.32
N LEU A 366 17.25 -24.14 -24.70
CA LEU A 366 17.10 -24.05 -23.24
C LEU A 366 16.31 -25.24 -22.66
N ARG A 367 15.22 -25.63 -23.33
CA ARG A 367 14.38 -26.78 -22.90
C ARG A 367 14.77 -28.09 -23.58
N GLY A 368 15.62 -28.05 -24.60
CA GLY A 368 15.95 -29.19 -25.44
C GLY A 368 14.72 -29.73 -26.20
N THR A 369 13.80 -28.86 -26.61
CA THR A 369 12.53 -29.25 -27.24
C THR A 369 12.37 -28.65 -28.63
N SER A 370 11.89 -29.43 -29.59
CA SER A 370 11.46 -28.93 -30.91
C SER A 370 9.96 -28.69 -30.96
N ILE A 371 9.53 -27.78 -31.83
CA ILE A 371 8.11 -27.49 -32.04
C ILE A 371 7.39 -28.67 -32.74
N GLY A 372 6.20 -29.02 -32.25
CA GLY A 372 5.37 -30.05 -32.88
C GLY A 372 4.74 -29.60 -34.21
N CYS A 373 4.36 -30.54 -35.08
CA CYS A 373 3.76 -30.24 -36.38
C CYS A 373 2.48 -29.38 -36.25
N ASP A 374 1.58 -29.73 -35.32
CA ASP A 374 0.32 -29.00 -35.10
C ASP A 374 0.56 -27.56 -34.60
N ASP A 375 1.57 -27.37 -33.73
CA ASP A 375 1.97 -26.04 -33.23
C ASP A 375 2.56 -25.19 -34.38
N TYR A 376 3.29 -25.80 -35.33
CA TYR A 376 3.79 -25.09 -36.51
C TYR A 376 2.67 -24.78 -37.53
N GLU A 377 1.70 -25.68 -37.72
CA GLU A 377 0.49 -25.37 -38.52
C GLU A 377 -0.31 -24.23 -37.92
N ARG A 378 -0.35 -24.11 -36.59
CA ARG A 378 -0.93 -22.94 -35.91
C ARG A 378 -0.18 -21.64 -36.25
N VAL A 379 1.15 -21.66 -36.30
CA VAL A 379 1.94 -20.49 -36.71
C VAL A 379 1.58 -20.06 -38.14
N LYS A 380 1.47 -21.00 -39.08
CA LYS A 380 1.07 -20.71 -40.47
C LYS A 380 -0.35 -20.13 -40.53
N PHE A 381 -1.29 -20.74 -39.81
CA PHE A 381 -2.66 -20.23 -39.73
C PHE A 381 -2.69 -18.80 -39.18
N VAL A 382 -1.97 -18.52 -38.09
CA VAL A 382 -1.90 -17.17 -37.50
C VAL A 382 -1.31 -16.18 -38.50
N TRP A 383 -0.24 -16.58 -39.20
CA TRP A 383 0.40 -15.74 -40.21
C TRP A 383 -0.56 -15.33 -41.33
N GLU A 384 -1.34 -16.28 -41.85
CA GLU A 384 -2.32 -16.03 -42.91
C GLU A 384 -3.57 -15.30 -42.39
N TYR A 385 -4.15 -15.77 -41.28
CA TYR A 385 -5.43 -15.26 -40.75
C TYR A 385 -5.35 -13.82 -40.26
N TYR A 386 -4.27 -13.46 -39.57
CA TYR A 386 -4.05 -12.09 -39.08
C TYR A 386 -3.29 -11.22 -40.08
N ASP A 387 -3.10 -11.70 -41.31
CA ASP A 387 -2.41 -10.99 -42.40
C ASP A 387 -1.01 -10.47 -42.02
N ILE A 388 -0.25 -11.29 -41.30
CA ILE A 388 1.08 -10.95 -40.79
C ILE A 388 2.04 -10.76 -41.97
N LYS A 389 2.72 -9.59 -42.01
CA LYS A 389 3.65 -9.25 -43.11
C LYS A 389 5.11 -9.41 -42.73
N SER A 390 5.41 -9.43 -41.44
CA SER A 390 6.77 -9.47 -40.92
C SER A 390 6.86 -10.18 -39.56
N ILE A 391 8.08 -10.58 -39.16
CA ILE A 391 8.34 -11.07 -37.80
C ILE A 391 7.97 -10.00 -36.76
N LYS A 392 8.12 -8.71 -37.07
CA LYS A 392 7.65 -7.60 -36.23
C LYS A 392 6.14 -7.65 -35.98
N ASP A 393 5.34 -7.91 -37.01
CA ASP A 393 3.88 -8.02 -36.87
C ASP A 393 3.51 -9.26 -36.04
N LEU A 394 4.25 -10.36 -36.21
CA LEU A 394 4.10 -11.56 -35.38
C LEU A 394 4.44 -11.28 -33.91
N LEU A 395 5.50 -10.52 -33.63
CA LEU A 395 5.86 -10.08 -32.27
C LEU A 395 4.75 -9.23 -31.66
N ILE A 396 4.22 -8.26 -32.40
CA ILE A 396 3.13 -7.38 -31.94
C ILE A 396 1.89 -8.22 -31.60
N TRP A 397 1.50 -9.14 -32.49
CA TRP A 397 0.38 -10.05 -32.25
C TRP A 397 0.62 -10.89 -31.01
N TYR A 398 1.81 -11.50 -30.89
CA TYR A 398 2.19 -12.36 -29.78
C TYR A 398 2.13 -11.62 -28.44
N ASN A 399 2.83 -10.49 -28.33
CA ASN A 399 2.95 -9.73 -27.08
C ASN A 399 1.58 -9.16 -26.63
N ASN A 400 0.69 -8.83 -27.58
CA ASN A 400 -0.69 -8.41 -27.26
C ASN A 400 -1.54 -9.52 -26.61
N LEU A 401 -1.24 -10.81 -26.86
CA LEU A 401 -1.93 -11.92 -26.22
C LEU A 401 -1.65 -11.98 -24.71
N ASP A 402 -0.57 -11.37 -24.23
CA ASP A 402 -0.19 -11.39 -22.82
C ASP A 402 -0.77 -10.23 -22.00
N VAL A 403 -1.47 -9.27 -22.63
CA VAL A 403 -2.12 -8.15 -21.92
C VAL A 403 -3.64 -8.16 -21.99
N VAL A 404 -4.24 -8.62 -23.09
CA VAL A 404 -5.71 -8.59 -23.27
C VAL A 404 -6.44 -9.55 -22.31
N PRO A 405 -6.15 -10.87 -22.28
CA PRO A 405 -6.75 -11.77 -21.29
C PRO A 405 -6.30 -11.44 -19.87
N PHE A 406 -5.14 -10.80 -19.69
CA PHE A 406 -4.63 -10.41 -18.39
C PHE A 406 -5.59 -9.46 -17.64
N ILE A 407 -6.13 -8.46 -18.33
CA ILE A 407 -7.14 -7.55 -17.77
C ILE A 407 -8.33 -8.33 -17.22
N LYS A 408 -8.85 -9.29 -18.00
CA LYS A 408 -10.01 -10.11 -17.62
C LYS A 408 -9.70 -10.97 -16.39
N ALA A 409 -8.52 -11.58 -16.36
CA ALA A 409 -8.07 -12.41 -15.24
C ALA A 409 -7.92 -11.59 -13.96
N ILE A 410 -7.34 -10.39 -14.03
CA ILE A 410 -7.24 -9.48 -12.88
C ILE A 410 -8.64 -9.07 -12.39
N LYS A 411 -9.55 -8.69 -13.29
CA LYS A 411 -10.94 -8.35 -12.92
C LYS A 411 -11.58 -9.50 -12.14
N ALA A 412 -11.44 -10.74 -12.62
CA ALA A 412 -11.96 -11.93 -11.94
C ALA A 412 -11.28 -12.22 -10.59
N GLN A 413 -9.95 -12.08 -10.49
CA GLN A 413 -9.21 -12.24 -9.24
C GLN A 413 -9.66 -11.22 -8.18
N ARG A 414 -9.92 -9.96 -8.57
CA ARG A 414 -10.37 -8.92 -7.66
C ARG A 414 -11.71 -9.23 -7.01
N GLU A 415 -12.64 -9.88 -7.72
CA GLU A 415 -13.93 -10.30 -7.17
C GLU A 415 -13.79 -11.27 -5.99
N LEU A 416 -12.69 -12.03 -5.89
CA LEU A 416 -12.40 -12.87 -4.72
C LEU A 416 -12.18 -12.02 -3.46
N PHE A 417 -11.34 -10.99 -3.56
CA PHE A 417 -10.98 -10.14 -2.42
C PHE A 417 -12.10 -9.17 -2.01
N LYS A 418 -12.96 -8.78 -2.96
CA LYS A 418 -14.18 -8.00 -2.67
C LYS A 418 -15.13 -8.73 -1.70
N ARG A 419 -15.12 -10.07 -1.66
CA ARG A 419 -15.90 -10.85 -0.68
C ARG A 419 -15.46 -10.61 0.77
N PHE A 420 -14.24 -10.11 0.96
CA PHE A 420 -13.68 -9.72 2.25
C PHE A 420 -13.63 -8.20 2.43
N ASP A 421 -14.35 -7.45 1.59
CA ASP A 421 -14.34 -5.98 1.53
C ASP A 421 -12.93 -5.38 1.32
N LEU A 422 -12.03 -6.10 0.66
CA LEU A 422 -10.65 -5.66 0.39
C LEU A 422 -10.48 -5.25 -1.06
N ASP A 423 -9.85 -4.10 -1.28
CA ASP A 423 -9.37 -3.71 -2.60
C ASP A 423 -7.94 -4.23 -2.80
N MET A 424 -7.76 -5.10 -3.78
CA MET A 424 -6.52 -5.86 -3.98
C MET A 424 -5.25 -5.00 -4.04
N PHE A 425 -5.29 -3.81 -4.67
CA PHE A 425 -4.10 -3.01 -4.97
C PHE A 425 -3.85 -1.88 -3.97
N THR A 426 -4.91 -1.42 -3.30
CA THR A 426 -4.81 -0.38 -2.27
C THR A 426 -4.64 -0.98 -0.88
N ASP A 427 -5.23 -2.15 -0.60
CA ASP A 427 -5.16 -2.79 0.71
C ASP A 427 -3.92 -3.68 0.89
N GLY A 428 -3.27 -4.12 -0.18
CA GLY A 428 -2.06 -4.96 -0.09
C GLY A 428 -1.15 -4.77 -1.29
N VAL A 429 0.10 -5.22 -1.14
CA VAL A 429 1.06 -5.36 -2.25
C VAL A 429 1.40 -6.84 -2.53
N SER A 430 0.73 -7.76 -1.83
CA SER A 430 0.93 -9.20 -1.94
C SER A 430 -0.24 -9.98 -1.34
N LEU A 431 -0.36 -11.25 -1.73
CA LEU A 431 -1.33 -12.20 -1.20
C LEU A 431 -1.18 -12.39 0.32
N PRO A 432 0.03 -12.61 0.89
CA PRO A 432 0.18 -12.67 2.35
C PRO A 432 -0.35 -11.43 3.07
N GLY A 433 -0.11 -10.22 2.54
CA GLY A 433 -0.60 -8.98 3.12
C GLY A 433 -2.13 -8.86 3.09
N LEU A 434 -2.78 -9.34 2.02
CA LEU A 434 -4.24 -9.39 1.94
C LEU A 434 -4.81 -10.47 2.86
N SER A 435 -4.25 -11.67 2.85
CA SER A 435 -4.65 -12.79 3.72
C SER A 435 -4.55 -12.43 5.20
N GLU A 436 -3.51 -11.69 5.59
CA GLU A 436 -3.36 -11.17 6.94
C GLU A 436 -4.54 -10.26 7.32
N LYS A 437 -4.95 -9.34 6.44
CA LYS A 437 -6.13 -8.50 6.70
C LYS A 437 -7.41 -9.33 6.88
N VAL A 438 -7.60 -10.36 6.04
CA VAL A 438 -8.74 -11.29 6.16
C VAL A 438 -8.73 -12.03 7.49
N MET A 439 -7.57 -12.52 7.92
CA MET A 439 -7.39 -13.20 9.20
C MET A 439 -7.85 -12.29 10.36
N TYR A 440 -7.33 -11.06 10.43
CA TYR A 440 -7.72 -10.13 11.48
C TYR A 440 -9.20 -9.75 11.43
N GLN A 441 -9.75 -9.48 10.24
CA GLN A 441 -11.20 -9.22 10.09
C GLN A 441 -12.03 -10.37 10.65
N THR A 442 -11.62 -11.62 10.40
CA THR A 442 -12.30 -12.81 10.90
C THR A 442 -12.28 -12.88 12.43
N CYS A 443 -11.15 -12.56 13.08
CA CYS A 443 -11.05 -12.49 14.53
C CYS A 443 -12.05 -11.47 15.13
N PHE A 444 -12.15 -10.28 14.54
CA PHE A 444 -13.05 -9.23 15.04
C PHE A 444 -14.53 -9.45 14.69
N ASN A 445 -14.84 -10.13 13.59
CA ASN A 445 -16.22 -10.44 13.20
C ASN A 445 -16.82 -11.57 14.05
N ASN A 446 -16.00 -12.45 14.61
CA ASN A 446 -16.42 -13.63 15.38
C ASN A 446 -16.35 -13.45 16.90
N LEU A 447 -16.31 -12.20 17.39
CA LEU A 447 -16.33 -11.89 18.82
C LEU A 447 -17.57 -12.50 19.50
N GLN A 448 -17.34 -13.23 20.58
CA GLN A 448 -18.40 -13.76 21.43
C GLN A 448 -18.81 -12.74 22.46
N TYR A 449 -20.09 -12.76 22.81
CA TYR A 449 -20.62 -11.91 23.86
C TYR A 449 -20.74 -12.70 25.16
N PRO A 450 -20.43 -12.06 26.31
CA PRO A 450 -20.65 -12.69 27.60
C PRO A 450 -22.11 -13.12 27.78
N ASP A 451 -22.32 -14.24 28.49
CA ASP A 451 -23.65 -14.71 28.85
C ASP A 451 -24.41 -13.62 29.64
N LYS A 452 -25.70 -13.49 29.33
CA LYS A 452 -26.63 -12.54 29.97
C LYS A 452 -27.62 -13.25 30.89
N LYS A 453 -27.26 -14.43 31.41
CA LYS A 453 -28.02 -15.15 32.42
C LYS A 453 -28.23 -14.26 33.66
N PRO A 454 -29.48 -13.99 34.06
CA PRO A 454 -29.78 -13.15 35.22
C PRO A 454 -29.05 -13.62 36.48
N ALA A 455 -28.62 -12.67 37.33
CA ALA A 455 -28.14 -12.98 38.67
C ALA A 455 -29.29 -13.06 39.68
N ASN A 456 -29.00 -13.54 40.89
CA ASN A 456 -29.95 -13.53 42.00
C ASN A 456 -30.33 -12.10 42.38
N ALA A 457 -31.61 -11.89 42.67
CA ALA A 457 -32.10 -10.58 43.07
C ALA A 457 -31.53 -10.16 44.43
N PHE A 458 -31.11 -8.89 44.54
CA PHE A 458 -30.64 -8.29 45.79
C PHE A 458 -31.01 -6.80 45.85
N GLN A 459 -30.91 -6.22 47.05
CA GLN A 459 -31.12 -4.79 47.27
C GLN A 459 -29.79 -4.04 47.20
N PHE A 460 -29.76 -2.88 46.53
CA PHE A 460 -28.53 -2.11 46.43
C PHE A 460 -28.06 -1.65 47.82
N PRO A 461 -26.77 -1.83 48.18
CA PRO A 461 -26.27 -1.55 49.53
C PRO A 461 -26.33 -0.05 49.87
N ALA A 462 -27.27 0.34 50.74
CA ALA A 462 -27.48 1.73 51.15
C ALA A 462 -26.20 2.40 51.69
N LYS A 463 -25.33 1.63 52.35
CA LYS A 463 -24.03 2.09 52.87
C LYS A 463 -23.13 2.78 51.82
N ARG A 464 -23.30 2.47 50.52
CA ARG A 464 -22.49 3.07 49.44
C ARG A 464 -22.90 4.50 49.06
N LEU A 465 -24.12 4.93 49.39
CA LEU A 465 -24.65 6.25 49.00
C LEU A 465 -23.84 7.40 49.58
N GLY A 466 -23.42 7.28 50.84
CA GLY A 466 -22.59 8.30 51.50
C GLY A 466 -21.30 8.56 50.74
N GLY A 467 -20.68 7.51 50.19
CA GLY A 467 -19.48 7.63 49.36
C GLY A 467 -19.72 8.44 48.07
N TYR A 468 -20.80 8.14 47.35
CA TYR A 468 -21.14 8.86 46.11
C TYR A 468 -21.47 10.34 46.36
N LYS A 469 -22.24 10.62 47.42
CA LYS A 469 -22.57 12.00 47.82
C LYS A 469 -21.32 12.82 48.13
N SER A 470 -20.37 12.25 48.87
CA SER A 470 -19.09 12.90 49.17
C SER A 470 -18.23 13.12 47.93
N GLN A 471 -18.21 12.17 46.99
CA GLN A 471 -17.47 12.30 45.73
C GLN A 471 -18.00 13.43 44.84
N ASP A 472 -19.32 13.60 44.76
CA ASP A 472 -19.92 14.65 43.95
C ASP A 472 -19.80 16.01 44.62
N ALA A 473 -19.97 16.10 45.94
CA ALA A 473 -19.69 17.31 46.69
C ALA A 473 -18.26 17.81 46.49
N LYS A 474 -17.25 16.92 46.59
CA LYS A 474 -15.84 17.24 46.35
C LYS A 474 -15.58 17.75 44.93
N ALA A 475 -16.28 17.20 43.94
CA ALA A 475 -16.14 17.57 42.53
C ALA A 475 -17.10 18.70 42.10
N LYS A 476 -17.86 19.31 43.04
CA LYS A 476 -18.88 20.33 42.77
C LYS A 476 -19.94 19.88 41.75
N ARG A 477 -20.40 18.63 41.86
CA ARG A 477 -21.47 18.04 41.03
C ARG A 477 -22.74 17.85 41.84
N GLU A 478 -23.87 17.85 41.15
CA GLU A 478 -25.19 17.58 41.75
C GLU A 478 -25.34 16.11 42.16
N PHE A 479 -25.99 15.88 43.31
CA PHE A 479 -26.35 14.55 43.78
C PHE A 479 -27.87 14.45 43.96
N GLY A 480 -28.51 13.54 43.25
CA GLY A 480 -29.96 13.34 43.26
C GLY A 480 -30.40 11.88 43.07
N MET A 481 -29.47 10.93 43.19
CA MET A 481 -29.73 9.50 43.00
C MET A 481 -30.47 8.87 44.18
N THR A 482 -31.48 8.02 43.91
CA THR A 482 -32.28 7.34 44.93
C THR A 482 -32.04 5.81 44.98
N ILE A 483 -32.25 5.17 46.15
CA ILE A 483 -32.20 3.70 46.27
C ILE A 483 -33.27 3.05 45.39
N GLY A 484 -34.47 3.61 45.34
CA GLY A 484 -35.55 3.10 44.50
C GLY A 484 -35.19 3.10 43.02
N HIS A 485 -34.51 4.15 42.54
CA HIS A 485 -33.99 4.20 41.17
C HIS A 485 -32.93 3.13 40.93
N LEU A 486 -31.97 2.93 41.85
CA LEU A 486 -30.97 1.87 41.75
C LEU A 486 -31.59 0.46 41.75
N GLY A 487 -32.63 0.22 42.54
CA GLY A 487 -33.39 -1.04 42.51
C GLY A 487 -34.08 -1.27 41.17
N THR A 488 -34.67 -0.21 40.59
CA THR A 488 -35.26 -0.25 39.25
C THR A 488 -34.21 -0.56 38.18
N LEU A 489 -33.02 0.05 38.26
CA LEU A 489 -31.91 -0.23 37.35
C LEU A 489 -31.40 -1.67 37.49
N LEU A 490 -31.24 -2.19 38.71
CA LEU A 490 -30.85 -3.58 38.95
C LEU A 490 -31.80 -4.57 38.28
N GLN A 491 -33.12 -4.39 38.45
CA GLN A 491 -34.13 -5.23 37.80
C GLN A 491 -34.06 -5.12 36.27
N LYS A 492 -34.02 -3.89 35.72
CA LYS A 492 -33.90 -3.67 34.27
C LYS A 492 -32.63 -4.30 33.68
N GLN A 493 -31.54 -4.32 34.45
CA GLN A 493 -30.26 -4.91 34.06
C GLN A 493 -30.13 -6.39 34.39
N LYS A 494 -31.18 -7.05 34.89
CA LYS A 494 -31.17 -8.47 35.30
C LYS A 494 -30.08 -8.78 36.34
N TYR A 495 -29.78 -7.80 37.21
CA TYR A 495 -28.73 -7.89 38.22
C TYR A 495 -27.33 -8.17 37.64
N LEU A 496 -27.09 -7.73 36.40
CA LEU A 496 -25.80 -7.82 35.74
C LEU A 496 -25.09 -6.47 35.69
N CYS A 497 -23.76 -6.53 35.69
CA CYS A 497 -22.93 -5.36 35.41
C CYS A 497 -23.24 -4.84 34.00
N SER A 498 -23.66 -3.57 33.88
CA SER A 498 -23.94 -2.96 32.59
C SER A 498 -22.73 -2.81 31.66
N LEU A 499 -21.50 -3.09 32.14
CA LEU A 499 -20.27 -2.91 31.38
C LEU A 499 -19.64 -4.24 30.94
N CYS A 500 -19.56 -5.24 31.82
CA CYS A 500 -18.96 -6.55 31.52
C CYS A 500 -19.92 -7.73 31.63
N TYR A 501 -21.19 -7.51 31.98
CA TYR A 501 -22.22 -8.53 32.18
C TYR A 501 -21.93 -9.58 33.26
N CYS A 502 -20.92 -9.40 34.12
CA CYS A 502 -20.76 -10.29 35.28
C CYS A 502 -21.98 -10.16 36.21
N GLN A 503 -22.34 -11.27 36.85
CA GLN A 503 -23.39 -11.31 37.86
C GLN A 503 -23.02 -10.41 39.05
N LEU A 504 -23.97 -9.58 39.47
CA LEU A 504 -23.78 -8.69 40.61
C LEU A 504 -24.34 -9.31 41.88
N THR A 505 -23.73 -8.89 42.98
CA THR A 505 -24.15 -9.10 44.36
C THR A 505 -24.19 -7.74 45.06
N ASP A 506 -24.76 -7.69 46.25
CA ASP A 506 -24.72 -6.53 47.13
C ASP A 506 -23.28 -6.06 47.43
N ASP A 507 -22.32 -6.98 47.51
CA ASP A 507 -20.91 -6.65 47.71
C ASP A 507 -20.19 -6.13 46.46
N THR A 508 -20.64 -6.52 45.27
CA THR A 508 -19.92 -6.20 44.01
C THR A 508 -20.54 -5.04 43.24
N ALA A 509 -21.81 -4.72 43.47
CA ALA A 509 -22.53 -3.67 42.77
C ALA A 509 -22.03 -2.25 43.12
N SER A 510 -22.05 -1.38 42.10
CA SER A 510 -21.64 0.02 42.19
C SER A 510 -22.51 0.88 41.25
N ALA A 511 -22.79 2.12 41.65
CA ALA A 511 -23.42 3.12 40.78
C ALA A 511 -22.33 3.83 39.96
N ASP A 512 -22.46 3.79 38.64
CA ASP A 512 -21.49 4.37 37.71
C ASP A 512 -22.17 5.44 36.85
N ARG A 513 -21.49 6.57 36.68
CA ARG A 513 -22.02 7.73 35.96
C ARG A 513 -21.92 7.54 34.45
N ILE A 514 -23.02 7.75 33.76
CA ILE A 514 -23.06 7.70 32.29
C ILE A 514 -22.19 8.82 31.70
N ASN A 515 -22.40 10.05 32.16
CA ASN A 515 -21.56 11.20 31.86
C ASN A 515 -20.78 11.61 33.12
N ASN A 516 -19.46 11.49 33.07
CA ASN A 516 -18.58 11.82 34.19
C ASN A 516 -18.53 13.32 34.54
N LYS A 517 -19.01 14.20 33.64
CA LYS A 517 -19.16 15.64 33.89
C LYS A 517 -20.37 15.97 34.77
N LEU A 518 -21.39 15.10 34.77
CA LEU A 518 -22.58 15.22 35.62
C LEU A 518 -22.38 14.39 36.88
N GLY A 519 -23.10 14.70 37.96
CA GLY A 519 -23.04 13.92 39.20
C GLY A 519 -23.97 12.72 39.20
N HIS A 520 -24.14 12.09 40.36
CA HIS A 520 -25.04 10.95 40.53
C HIS A 520 -26.48 11.46 40.68
N ILE A 521 -27.15 11.64 39.53
CA ILE A 521 -28.56 12.01 39.41
C ILE A 521 -29.31 10.89 38.66
N ASP A 522 -30.59 10.72 38.97
CA ASP A 522 -31.45 9.77 38.27
C ASP A 522 -31.44 10.06 36.75
N GLY A 523 -31.24 9.01 35.94
CA GLY A 523 -31.05 9.14 34.49
C GLY A 523 -29.60 9.33 34.02
N ASN A 524 -28.65 9.66 34.89
CA ASN A 524 -27.21 9.69 34.58
C ASN A 524 -26.45 8.49 35.18
N ILE A 525 -27.14 7.45 35.67
CA ILE A 525 -26.53 6.31 36.35
C ILE A 525 -26.82 4.99 35.64
N LEU A 526 -25.84 4.10 35.63
CA LEU A 526 -25.99 2.67 35.38
C LEU A 526 -25.39 1.89 36.55
N VAL A 527 -25.88 0.66 36.78
CA VAL A 527 -25.27 -0.21 37.78
C VAL A 527 -24.14 -1.03 37.13
N SER A 528 -22.93 -0.96 37.66
CA SER A 528 -21.78 -1.75 37.23
C SER A 528 -21.15 -2.49 38.40
N CYS A 529 -20.24 -3.42 38.14
CA CYS A 529 -19.42 -3.97 39.23
C CYS A 529 -18.36 -2.95 39.64
N ALA A 530 -17.95 -2.97 40.91
CA ALA A 530 -16.97 -2.03 41.45
C ALA A 530 -15.66 -2.02 40.65
N LYS A 531 -15.20 -3.18 40.18
CA LYS A 531 -14.00 -3.31 39.34
C LYS A 531 -14.13 -2.53 38.02
N CYS A 532 -15.29 -2.62 37.36
CA CYS A 532 -15.53 -1.91 36.10
C CYS A 532 -15.67 -0.40 36.30
N ASN A 533 -16.38 0.04 37.34
CA ASN A 533 -16.52 1.47 37.65
C ASN A 533 -15.14 2.13 37.83
N THR A 534 -14.28 1.52 38.67
CA THR A 534 -12.92 2.02 38.91
C THR A 534 -12.06 1.99 37.64
N ALA A 535 -12.14 0.91 36.85
CA ALA A 535 -11.32 0.75 35.65
C ALA A 535 -11.76 1.65 34.48
N ARG A 536 -13.04 2.06 34.42
CA ARG A 536 -13.57 2.90 33.32
C ARG A 536 -12.99 4.30 33.33
N LYS A 537 -12.70 4.86 34.51
CA LYS A 537 -12.23 6.25 34.67
C LYS A 537 -13.15 7.22 33.90
N ASP A 538 -12.61 7.89 32.88
CA ASP A 538 -13.27 8.86 32.02
C ASP A 538 -13.72 8.29 30.66
N MET A 539 -13.43 7.02 30.37
CA MET A 539 -13.79 6.38 29.10
C MET A 539 -15.30 6.37 28.88
N SER A 540 -15.72 6.60 27.63
CA SER A 540 -17.13 6.48 27.25
C SER A 540 -17.64 5.05 27.51
N ILE A 541 -18.92 4.91 27.86
CA ILE A 541 -19.54 3.60 28.08
C ILE A 541 -19.36 2.69 26.86
N LYS A 542 -19.56 3.23 25.64
CA LYS A 542 -19.40 2.46 24.40
C LYS A 542 -17.97 1.96 24.25
N GLY A 543 -16.97 2.83 24.44
CA GLY A 543 -15.56 2.46 24.36
C GLY A 543 -15.16 1.43 25.42
N PHE A 544 -15.63 1.59 26.65
CA PHE A 544 -15.31 0.65 27.73
C PHE A 544 -16.00 -0.70 27.57
N ARG A 545 -17.26 -0.74 27.13
CA ARG A 545 -17.94 -2.00 26.77
C ARG A 545 -17.21 -2.74 25.67
N TYR A 546 -16.75 -2.02 24.64
CA TYR A 546 -15.95 -2.62 23.58
C TYR A 546 -14.62 -3.16 24.11
N LYS A 547 -13.93 -2.40 24.98
CA LYS A 547 -12.73 -2.90 25.69
C LYS A 547 -13.02 -4.19 26.46
N LYS A 548 -14.12 -4.26 27.22
CA LYS A 548 -14.53 -5.47 27.95
C LYS A 548 -14.91 -6.63 27.04
N LEU A 549 -15.49 -6.35 25.88
CA LEU A 549 -15.76 -7.36 24.87
C LEU A 549 -14.45 -7.96 24.32
N LEU A 550 -13.45 -7.11 24.06
CA LEU A 550 -12.13 -7.57 23.63
C LEU A 550 -11.40 -8.36 24.72
N GLU A 551 -11.43 -7.90 25.97
CA GLU A 551 -10.88 -8.65 27.12
C GLU A 551 -11.55 -10.02 27.29
N PHE A 552 -12.86 -10.14 27.02
CA PHE A 552 -13.59 -11.42 27.08
C PHE A 552 -13.18 -12.39 25.95
N ASN A 553 -12.65 -11.87 24.84
CA ASN A 553 -12.21 -12.65 23.69
C ASN A 553 -10.68 -12.67 23.56
N SER A 554 -9.93 -12.44 24.65
CA SER A 554 -8.46 -12.32 24.58
C SER A 554 -7.78 -13.58 24.02
N ASP A 555 -8.38 -14.75 24.22
CA ASP A 555 -7.94 -16.05 23.67
C ASP A 555 -8.19 -16.20 22.16
N ARG A 556 -8.96 -15.30 21.55
CA ARG A 556 -9.39 -15.33 20.14
C ARG A 556 -8.84 -14.16 19.32
N LEU A 557 -8.06 -13.29 19.96
CA LEU A 557 -7.48 -12.09 19.38
C LEU A 557 -5.97 -12.27 19.23
N VAL A 558 -5.40 -11.57 18.25
CA VAL A 558 -3.96 -11.57 17.99
C VAL A 558 -3.33 -10.34 18.64
N TYR A 559 -2.31 -10.58 19.46
CA TYR A 559 -1.56 -9.55 20.16
C TYR A 559 -0.22 -9.29 19.47
N SER A 560 0.26 -8.05 19.56
CA SER A 560 1.63 -7.70 19.16
C SER A 560 2.64 -8.39 20.07
N ILE A 561 3.75 -8.88 19.50
CA ILE A 561 4.90 -9.36 20.27
C ILE A 561 5.53 -8.14 20.96
N ASP A 562 5.61 -8.18 22.27
CA ASP A 562 6.25 -7.16 23.09
C ASP A 562 7.76 -7.37 23.19
N LYS A 563 8.41 -6.55 24.02
CA LYS A 563 9.85 -6.65 24.24
C LYS A 563 10.26 -7.94 24.96
N GLU A 564 9.38 -8.51 25.80
CA GLU A 564 9.64 -9.72 26.57
C GLU A 564 9.70 -10.95 25.65
N GLU A 565 8.79 -11.02 24.69
CA GLU A 565 8.65 -12.13 23.75
C GLU A 565 9.44 -11.96 22.45
N LYS A 566 10.39 -11.02 22.38
CA LYS A 566 11.21 -10.76 21.17
C LYS A 566 11.92 -11.99 20.58
N TYR A 567 12.15 -13.04 21.38
CA TYR A 567 12.73 -14.30 20.90
C TYR A 567 11.78 -15.06 19.96
N ILE A 568 10.46 -14.94 20.15
CA ILE A 568 9.44 -15.52 19.27
C ILE A 568 9.54 -14.87 17.90
N TYR A 569 9.70 -13.54 17.85
CA TYR A 569 9.96 -12.81 16.61
C TYR A 569 11.18 -13.37 15.88
N ALA A 570 12.32 -13.53 16.57
CA ALA A 570 13.54 -14.07 15.96
C ALA A 570 13.33 -15.48 15.39
N LYS A 571 12.59 -16.35 16.11
CA LYS A 571 12.21 -17.68 15.62
C LYS A 571 11.29 -17.62 14.40
N MET A 572 10.24 -16.80 14.41
CA MET A 572 9.32 -16.68 13.27
C MET A 572 10.04 -16.14 12.04
N LYS A 573 10.89 -15.11 12.19
CA LYS A 573 11.69 -14.53 11.10
C LYS A 573 12.65 -15.55 10.47
N ALA A 574 13.29 -16.37 11.30
CA ALA A 574 14.23 -17.38 10.80
C ALA A 574 13.53 -18.55 10.08
N ASN A 575 12.27 -18.86 10.43
CA ASN A 575 11.59 -20.08 9.99
C ASN A 575 10.40 -19.85 9.05
N ILE A 576 9.89 -18.62 8.91
CA ILE A 576 8.71 -18.31 8.09
C ILE A 576 9.09 -17.35 6.95
N ALA A 577 8.92 -17.80 5.71
CA ALA A 577 9.16 -17.01 4.51
C ALA A 577 7.86 -16.34 4.02
N GLY A 578 7.72 -15.03 4.24
CA GLY A 578 6.63 -14.19 3.70
C GLY A 578 5.28 -14.33 4.44
N GLY A 579 4.98 -13.39 5.36
CA GLY A 579 3.81 -13.36 6.25
C GLY A 579 3.87 -14.45 7.34
N PRO A 580 3.51 -14.26 8.63
CA PRO A 580 3.06 -13.08 9.40
C PRO A 580 4.25 -12.32 10.03
N SER A 581 5.23 -11.97 9.20
CA SER A 581 6.32 -11.06 9.56
C SER A 581 5.91 -9.57 9.54
N ILE A 582 4.64 -9.26 9.29
CA ILE A 582 4.06 -7.90 9.10
C ILE A 582 3.43 -7.33 10.39
N ILE A 583 3.51 -8.04 11.52
CA ILE A 583 3.34 -7.40 12.84
C ILE A 583 4.45 -6.33 13.06
N PHE A 584 5.45 -6.21 12.16
CA PHE A 584 6.59 -5.30 12.26
C PHE A 584 6.97 -4.62 10.93
N ASN A 585 7.60 -3.45 11.03
CA ASN A 585 8.19 -2.72 9.89
C ASN A 585 9.65 -3.16 9.66
N CYS A 586 10.03 -3.45 8.42
CA CYS A 586 11.40 -3.76 8.00
C CYS A 586 11.84 -2.85 6.83
N TYR A 587 13.15 -2.55 6.72
CA TYR A 587 13.77 -1.87 5.56
C TYR A 587 15.11 -2.53 5.19
N ALA A 588 15.52 -2.44 3.91
CA ALA A 588 16.72 -3.08 3.36
C ALA A 588 17.65 -2.08 2.64
N LYS A 589 18.98 -2.28 2.70
CA LYS A 589 20.01 -1.40 2.12
C LYS A 589 20.79 -2.07 0.96
N ARG A 590 21.21 -1.25 0.00
CA ARG A 590 22.05 -1.58 -1.17
C ARG A 590 23.48 -1.92 -0.75
N ASN A 591 24.04 -3.00 -1.32
CA ASN A 591 25.41 -3.53 -1.18
C ASN A 591 25.74 -4.38 0.06
N GLU A 592 24.77 -4.69 0.93
CA GLU A 592 25.02 -5.50 2.14
C GLU A 592 24.06 -6.69 2.31
N THR A 593 22.95 -6.75 1.58
CA THR A 593 22.02 -7.91 1.66
C THR A 593 22.49 -9.03 0.74
N LYS A 594 23.10 -10.10 1.30
CA LYS A 594 23.50 -11.30 0.53
C LYS A 594 22.31 -12.23 0.30
N ILE A 595 22.09 -12.63 -0.96
CA ILE A 595 21.06 -13.58 -1.37
C ILE A 595 21.68 -14.99 -1.42
N ARG A 596 21.27 -15.85 -0.47
CA ARG A 596 21.39 -17.33 -0.37
C ARG A 596 22.74 -18.00 -0.71
N GLY A 597 23.16 -18.91 0.19
CA GLY A 597 24.42 -19.64 0.17
C GLY A 597 24.55 -20.78 -0.85
N ASP A 598 25.74 -21.36 -0.79
CA ASP A 598 26.41 -22.19 -1.80
C ASP A 598 25.70 -23.51 -2.12
N ALA A 599 25.13 -23.60 -3.32
CA ALA A 599 24.89 -24.87 -4.00
C ALA A 599 24.87 -24.63 -5.52
N MET A 600 25.62 -25.45 -6.26
CA MET A 600 25.72 -25.39 -7.72
C MET A 600 24.34 -25.46 -8.38
N ARG A 601 24.06 -24.52 -9.29
CA ARG A 601 22.96 -24.56 -10.25
C ARG A 601 23.41 -23.95 -11.57
N THR A 602 23.17 -24.65 -12.67
CA THR A 602 23.20 -24.08 -14.02
C THR A 602 22.00 -23.15 -14.14
N ILE A 603 22.22 -21.87 -14.45
CA ILE A 603 21.16 -20.86 -14.60
C ILE A 603 21.40 -20.14 -15.93
N ASP A 604 20.61 -20.48 -16.93
CA ASP A 604 20.28 -19.59 -18.04
C ASP A 604 19.22 -18.59 -17.55
N TYR A 605 18.98 -17.44 -18.20
CA TYR A 605 17.94 -16.50 -17.76
C TYR A 605 16.51 -17.03 -18.07
N ASP A 606 16.18 -18.19 -17.51
CA ASP A 606 14.83 -18.69 -17.30
C ASP A 606 14.53 -18.62 -15.80
N ARG A 607 13.72 -17.63 -15.40
CA ARG A 607 13.09 -17.64 -14.06
C ARG A 607 11.67 -18.22 -14.13
N SER A 608 11.45 -19.25 -14.96
CA SER A 608 10.35 -20.20 -14.75
C SER A 608 10.79 -21.29 -13.76
N LEU A 609 10.72 -20.98 -12.46
CA LEU A 609 10.38 -21.90 -11.38
C LEU A 609 9.77 -21.12 -10.21
#